data_AF-A0A8X6F1B3-F1
#
_entry.id   AF-A0A8X6F1B3-F1
#
_cell.length_a   1.000
_cell.length_b   1.000
_cell.length_c   1.000
_cell.angle_alpha   90.00
_cell.angle_beta   90.00
_cell.angle_gamma   90.00
#
_symmetry.space_group_name_H-M   'P 1'
#
loop_
_entity.id
_entity.type
_entity.pdbx_description
1 polymer ?
#
loop_
_entity_poly.entity_id
_entity_poly.type
_entity_poly.pdbx_seq_one_letter_code
_entity_poly.pdbx_strand_id
1 'polypeptide(L)'
;KLKLRQNATDSNYGENVERPDVPKQIYDNLMENHLLKLKVQNNCDIEAETRGQASSERWRYERSLRLSSSFFKEIACRKTSTKCSKLVMRIVYDRDLCNAAMKYGLANEEIARKQYEKEYATEVKICGLFVDKHKPFLCASPDGLVGDDGLIEIKCPYSARFELNLLEFLIAKKNSLGFKFSNEKGIYLPSNHKFYHQIQGQLFITQRKWCDLYLWCKRDTLTLRIEANEEF
;
A
#
# COMPACT_ATOMS: atom_id res chain seq x y z
N LYS A 1 3.65 33.86 -25.77
CA LYS A 1 4.80 33.44 -24.94
C LYS A 1 4.77 31.92 -24.80
N LEU A 2 5.51 31.19 -25.65
CA LEU A 2 5.70 29.74 -25.52
C LEU A 2 6.49 29.47 -24.24
N LYS A 3 5.88 28.78 -23.27
CA LYS A 3 6.62 28.22 -22.13
C LYS A 3 7.39 27.00 -22.64
N LEU A 4 8.68 27.19 -22.90
CA LEU A 4 9.64 26.10 -22.99
C LEU A 4 9.52 25.26 -21.72
N ARG A 5 9.02 24.04 -21.86
CA ARG A 5 9.13 23.02 -20.81
C ARG A 5 10.62 22.70 -20.71
N GLN A 6 11.28 23.23 -19.68
CA GLN A 6 12.56 22.68 -19.26
C GLN A 6 12.31 21.23 -18.88
N ASN A 7 12.89 20.31 -19.66
CA ASN A 7 13.02 18.92 -19.28
C ASN A 7 13.85 18.92 -18.01
N ALA A 8 13.22 18.60 -16.88
CA ALA A 8 13.92 18.24 -15.66
C ALA A 8 14.52 16.83 -15.86
N THR A 9 15.55 16.75 -16.70
CA THR A 9 16.49 15.64 -16.66
C THR A 9 17.39 15.90 -15.48
N ASP A 10 17.34 15.00 -14.50
CA ASP A 10 18.33 14.93 -13.42
C ASP A 10 19.71 14.86 -14.09
N SER A 11 20.67 15.68 -13.68
CA SER A 11 22.02 15.75 -14.29
C SER A 11 22.74 14.41 -14.29
N ASN A 12 22.25 13.45 -13.51
CA ASN A 12 22.79 12.10 -13.38
C ASN A 12 22.12 11.06 -14.31
N TYR A 13 21.09 11.42 -15.05
CA TYR A 13 20.36 10.51 -15.96
C TYR A 13 20.25 11.13 -17.36
N GLY A 14 20.85 10.45 -18.36
CA GLY A 14 20.86 10.89 -19.76
C GLY A 14 19.46 11.03 -20.38
N GLU A 15 19.35 11.78 -21.47
CA GLU A 15 18.05 12.12 -22.08
C GLU A 15 17.22 10.90 -22.56
N ASN A 16 17.87 9.74 -22.76
CA ASN A 16 17.26 8.50 -23.27
C ASN A 16 17.81 7.23 -22.58
N VAL A 17 17.61 7.08 -21.26
CA VAL A 17 18.00 5.86 -20.53
C VAL A 17 17.04 4.71 -20.85
N GLU A 18 17.31 3.98 -21.93
CA GLU A 18 16.55 2.77 -22.34
C GLU A 18 17.17 1.47 -21.82
N ARG A 19 18.43 1.51 -21.37
CA ARG A 19 19.19 0.35 -20.87
C ARG A 19 20.21 0.77 -19.81
N PRO A 20 20.63 -0.14 -18.92
CA PRO A 20 21.73 0.12 -17.98
C PRO A 20 23.02 0.52 -18.69
N ASP A 21 23.81 1.40 -18.06
CA ASP A 21 25.12 1.86 -18.57
C ASP A 21 26.23 0.80 -18.47
N VAL A 22 25.88 -0.40 -18.01
CA VAL A 22 26.79 -1.53 -17.83
C VAL A 22 26.40 -2.68 -18.78
N PRO A 23 27.37 -3.52 -19.20
CA PRO A 23 27.08 -4.75 -19.93
C PRO A 23 26.04 -5.61 -19.23
N LYS A 24 25.17 -6.28 -20.01
CA LYS A 24 24.08 -7.12 -19.50
C LYS A 24 24.54 -8.12 -18.44
N GLN A 25 25.68 -8.78 -18.66
CA GLN A 25 26.24 -9.73 -17.70
C GLN A 25 26.58 -9.10 -16.35
N ILE A 26 27.13 -7.88 -16.36
CA ILE A 26 27.44 -7.14 -15.13
C ILE A 26 26.14 -6.73 -14.45
N TYR A 27 25.15 -6.24 -15.21
CA TYR A 27 23.83 -5.91 -14.68
C TYR A 27 23.16 -7.12 -14.00
N ASP A 28 23.13 -8.27 -14.67
CA ASP A 28 22.52 -9.50 -14.17
C ASP A 28 23.20 -9.93 -12.85
N ASN A 29 24.54 -9.90 -12.78
CA ASN A 29 25.30 -10.19 -11.56
C ASN A 29 25.00 -9.19 -10.43
N LEU A 30 24.91 -7.89 -10.72
CA LEU A 30 24.58 -6.87 -9.73
C LEU A 30 23.16 -7.06 -9.19
N MET A 31 22.21 -7.37 -10.07
CA MET A 31 20.82 -7.64 -9.72
C MET A 31 20.73 -8.88 -8.82
N GLU A 32 21.39 -9.99 -9.19
CA GLU A 32 21.39 -11.21 -8.38
C GLU A 32 21.99 -10.96 -6.99
N ASN A 33 23.14 -10.30 -6.93
CA ASN A 33 23.77 -9.91 -5.66
C ASN A 33 22.89 -9.00 -4.82
N HIS A 34 22.16 -8.07 -5.45
CA HIS A 34 21.21 -7.21 -4.75
C HIS A 34 20.05 -8.02 -4.17
N LEU A 35 19.44 -8.91 -4.96
CA LEU A 35 18.35 -9.79 -4.49
C LEU A 35 18.80 -10.72 -3.36
N LEU A 36 20.04 -11.23 -3.40
CA LEU A 36 20.61 -12.03 -2.33
C LEU A 36 20.73 -11.25 -1.02
N LYS A 37 21.10 -9.96 -1.08
CA LYS A 37 21.19 -9.09 0.11
C LYS A 37 19.82 -8.76 0.72
N LEU A 38 18.76 -8.79 -0.08
CA LEU A 38 17.39 -8.52 0.41
C LEU A 38 16.77 -9.73 1.13
N LYS A 39 17.32 -10.94 0.92
CA LYS A 39 16.81 -12.16 1.55
C LYS A 39 16.90 -12.04 3.05
N VAL A 40 15.76 -12.20 3.69
CA VAL A 40 15.65 -12.34 5.13
C VAL A 40 15.69 -13.81 5.50
N GLN A 41 16.57 -14.17 6.43
CA GLN A 41 16.60 -15.54 6.96
C GLN A 41 15.37 -15.82 7.84
N ASN A 42 14.90 -14.82 8.58
CA ASN A 42 13.69 -14.91 9.39
C ASN A 42 12.88 -13.61 9.33
N ASN A 43 11.63 -13.69 8.87
CA ASN A 43 10.71 -12.55 8.82
C ASN A 43 10.26 -12.09 10.21
N CYS A 44 10.24 -13.00 11.20
CA CYS A 44 9.80 -12.67 12.55
C CYS A 44 10.62 -11.55 13.19
N ASP A 45 11.91 -11.45 12.82
CA ASP A 45 12.83 -10.46 13.40
C ASP A 45 12.56 -9.06 12.82
N ILE A 46 12.29 -8.95 11.50
CA ILE A 46 11.92 -7.65 10.92
C ILE A 46 10.57 -7.18 11.45
N GLU A 47 9.54 -8.03 11.41
CA GLU A 47 8.19 -7.64 11.82
C GLU A 47 8.20 -7.09 13.25
N ALA A 48 8.75 -7.85 14.20
CA ALA A 48 8.73 -7.49 15.62
C ALA A 48 9.46 -6.17 15.90
N GLU A 49 10.61 -5.95 15.28
CA GLU A 49 11.41 -4.73 15.44
C GLU A 49 10.86 -3.51 14.69
N THR A 50 9.88 -3.72 13.82
CA THR A 50 9.31 -2.66 12.98
C THR A 50 7.84 -2.38 13.27
N ARG A 51 7.29 -2.90 14.39
CA ARG A 51 5.91 -2.63 14.84
C ARG A 51 5.59 -1.16 15.08
N GLY A 52 6.61 -0.32 15.30
CA GLY A 52 6.44 1.15 15.32
C GLY A 52 6.11 1.77 13.96
N GLN A 53 6.13 0.97 12.88
CA GLN A 53 5.87 1.37 11.49
C GLN A 53 6.55 2.70 11.12
N ALA A 54 5.81 3.72 10.71
CA ALA A 54 6.37 5.02 10.29
C ALA A 54 7.24 5.70 11.35
N SER A 55 7.05 5.39 12.64
CA SER A 55 7.90 5.90 13.73
C SER A 55 9.23 5.14 13.86
N SER A 56 9.34 3.93 13.32
CA SER A 56 10.55 3.11 13.34
C SER A 56 11.49 3.44 12.18
N GLU A 57 12.74 3.78 12.48
CA GLU A 57 13.78 4.01 11.47
C GLU A 57 14.08 2.74 10.68
N ARG A 58 14.15 1.59 11.37
CA ARG A 58 14.35 0.27 10.74
C ARG A 58 13.22 -0.05 9.75
N TRP A 59 11.97 0.28 10.10
CA TRP A 59 10.84 0.11 9.18
C TRP A 59 11.03 0.94 7.91
N ARG A 60 11.39 2.22 8.04
CA ARG A 60 11.62 3.10 6.87
C ARG A 60 12.78 2.58 6.01
N TYR A 61 13.87 2.16 6.64
CA TYR A 61 15.03 1.60 5.96
C TYR A 61 14.65 0.33 5.17
N GLU A 62 14.10 -0.68 5.83
CA GLU A 62 13.74 -1.95 5.18
C GLU A 62 12.69 -1.78 4.08
N ARG A 63 11.75 -0.84 4.28
CA ARG A 63 10.74 -0.51 3.28
C ARG A 63 11.34 0.22 2.07
N SER A 64 12.38 1.05 2.25
CA SER A 64 13.06 1.75 1.14
C SER A 64 13.80 0.80 0.20
N LEU A 65 14.17 -0.38 0.69
CA LEU A 65 14.85 -1.42 -0.08
C LEU A 65 13.89 -2.25 -0.95
N ARG A 66 12.56 -2.12 -0.78
CA ARG A 66 11.56 -3.06 -1.30
C ARG A 66 10.36 -2.35 -1.93
N LEU A 67 9.67 -3.07 -2.82
CA LEU A 67 8.40 -2.64 -3.38
C LEU A 67 7.29 -2.94 -2.38
N SER A 68 6.73 -1.90 -1.79
CA SER A 68 5.58 -2.04 -0.90
C SER A 68 4.27 -2.27 -1.65
N SER A 69 3.40 -3.09 -1.06
CA SER A 69 2.02 -3.32 -1.51
C SER A 69 1.23 -2.03 -1.82
N SER A 70 1.52 -0.92 -1.13
CA SER A 70 0.89 0.38 -1.39
C SER A 70 1.11 0.93 -2.81
N PHE A 71 2.10 0.42 -3.54
CA PHE A 71 2.41 0.82 -4.93
C PHE A 71 2.00 -0.24 -5.98
N PHE A 72 1.46 -1.39 -5.56
CA PHE A 72 1.21 -2.52 -6.48
C PHE A 72 0.26 -2.15 -7.60
N LYS A 73 -0.71 -1.27 -7.35
CA LYS A 73 -1.60 -0.77 -8.38
C LYS A 73 -0.85 -0.04 -9.49
N GLU A 74 -0.02 0.93 -9.12
CA GLU A 74 0.77 1.70 -10.09
C GLU A 74 1.79 0.83 -10.83
N ILE A 75 2.34 -0.20 -10.18
CA ILE A 75 3.32 -1.11 -10.78
C ILE A 75 2.63 -2.07 -11.76
N ALA A 76 1.64 -2.84 -11.29
CA ALA A 76 0.98 -3.89 -12.07
C ALA A 76 0.20 -3.34 -13.27
N CYS A 77 -0.38 -2.15 -13.15
CA CYS A 77 -1.17 -1.53 -14.21
C CYS A 77 -0.42 -0.45 -15.00
N ARG A 78 0.92 -0.36 -14.87
CA ARG A 78 1.71 0.62 -15.63
C ARG A 78 1.69 0.28 -17.11
N LYS A 79 1.29 1.23 -17.95
CA LYS A 79 1.43 1.11 -19.41
C LYS A 79 2.90 1.21 -19.80
N THR A 80 3.33 0.40 -20.76
CA THR A 80 4.69 0.42 -21.32
C THR A 80 5.10 1.82 -21.82
N SER A 81 4.15 2.56 -22.41
CA SER A 81 4.34 3.94 -22.88
C SER A 81 4.48 5.00 -21.78
N THR A 82 4.13 4.68 -20.53
CA THR A 82 4.26 5.62 -19.41
C THR A 82 5.64 5.51 -18.79
N LYS A 83 6.42 6.60 -18.84
CA LYS A 83 7.76 6.67 -18.22
C LYS A 83 7.70 6.22 -16.75
N CYS A 84 8.53 5.25 -16.37
CA CYS A 84 8.57 4.72 -15.01
C CYS A 84 9.36 5.61 -14.04
N SER A 85 10.17 6.56 -14.52
CA SER A 85 11.05 7.38 -13.68
C SER A 85 10.34 8.07 -12.53
N LYS A 86 9.14 8.65 -12.74
CA LYS A 86 8.36 9.27 -11.66
C LYS A 86 7.90 8.28 -10.59
N LEU A 87 7.54 7.06 -10.98
CA LEU A 87 7.14 6.00 -10.05
C LEU A 87 8.36 5.50 -9.27
N VAL A 88 9.47 5.24 -9.96
CA VAL A 88 10.75 4.87 -9.33
C VAL A 88 11.19 5.95 -8.33
N MET A 89 11.13 7.22 -8.71
CA MET A 89 11.48 8.31 -7.80
C MET A 89 10.62 8.34 -6.54
N ARG A 90 9.31 8.04 -6.64
CA ARG A 90 8.40 7.96 -5.48
C ARG A 90 8.66 6.74 -4.58
N ILE A 91 9.16 5.65 -5.15
CA ILE A 91 9.43 4.41 -4.42
C ILE A 91 10.79 4.52 -3.72
N VAL A 92 11.82 4.97 -4.43
CA VAL A 92 13.21 5.00 -3.96
C VAL A 92 13.49 6.21 -3.07
N TYR A 93 12.98 7.38 -3.46
CA TYR A 93 13.21 8.62 -2.74
C TYR A 93 11.92 9.03 -2.07
N ASP A 94 11.77 8.58 -0.82
CA ASP A 94 10.65 8.99 0.01
C ASP A 94 10.63 10.52 0.09
N ARG A 95 9.49 11.12 -0.25
CA ARG A 95 9.30 12.57 -0.12
C ARG A 95 8.38 12.75 1.07
N ASP A 96 8.74 13.65 1.98
CA ASP A 96 7.92 14.10 3.11
C ASP A 96 6.65 14.85 2.63
N LEU A 97 5.80 14.18 1.87
CA LEU A 97 4.55 14.69 1.34
C LEU A 97 3.46 14.41 2.36
N CYS A 98 3.41 15.21 3.41
CA CYS A 98 2.37 15.12 4.42
C CYS A 98 1.19 16.03 4.05
N ASN A 99 0.25 15.52 3.25
CA ASN A 99 -0.96 16.26 2.89
C ASN A 99 -2.05 16.18 3.99
N ALA A 100 -3.06 17.05 3.93
CA ALA A 100 -4.13 17.11 4.93
C ALA A 100 -4.90 15.78 5.10
N ALA A 101 -5.07 15.01 4.01
CA ALA A 101 -5.74 13.72 4.09
C ALA A 101 -4.89 12.66 4.79
N MET A 102 -3.57 12.66 4.58
CA MET A 102 -2.65 11.77 5.29
C MET A 102 -2.56 12.10 6.78
N LYS A 103 -2.47 13.40 7.13
CA LYS A 103 -2.50 13.85 8.55
C LYS A 103 -3.78 13.40 9.24
N TYR A 104 -4.92 13.56 8.55
CA TYR A 104 -6.20 13.10 9.08
C TYR A 104 -6.26 11.58 9.24
N GLY A 105 -5.75 10.81 8.27
CA GLY A 105 -5.61 9.36 8.38
C GLY A 105 -4.84 8.95 9.63
N LEU A 106 -3.60 9.43 9.74
CA LEU A 106 -2.70 9.12 10.85
C LEU A 106 -3.30 9.49 12.22
N ALA A 107 -3.96 10.65 12.32
CA ALA A 107 -4.54 11.11 13.58
C ALA A 107 -5.75 10.29 14.05
N ASN A 108 -6.42 9.55 13.15
CA ASN A 108 -7.65 8.82 13.46
C ASN A 108 -7.50 7.30 13.37
N GLU A 109 -6.39 6.78 12.85
CA GLU A 109 -6.18 5.35 12.65
C GLU A 109 -6.32 4.55 13.95
N GLU A 110 -5.72 5.02 15.05
CA GLU A 110 -5.84 4.36 16.35
C GLU A 110 -7.28 4.38 16.88
N ILE A 111 -8.02 5.47 16.65
CA ILE A 111 -9.43 5.61 17.06
C ILE A 111 -10.28 4.62 16.27
N ALA A 112 -10.09 4.57 14.95
CA ALA A 112 -10.80 3.65 14.05
C ALA A 112 -10.50 2.19 14.42
N ARG A 113 -9.25 1.84 14.71
CA ARG A 113 -8.86 0.49 15.15
C ARG A 113 -9.58 0.09 16.44
N LYS A 114 -9.56 0.94 17.47
CA LYS A 114 -10.26 0.68 18.75
C LYS A 114 -11.77 0.54 18.55
N GLN A 115 -12.34 1.30 17.62
CA GLN A 115 -13.75 1.19 17.29
C GLN A 115 -14.08 -0.13 16.60
N TYR A 116 -13.25 -0.57 15.64
CA TYR A 116 -13.37 -1.90 15.03
C TYR A 116 -13.27 -3.02 16.08
N GLU A 117 -12.28 -2.96 16.98
CA GLU A 117 -12.11 -3.94 18.06
C GLU A 117 -13.38 -4.09 18.91
N LYS A 118 -14.02 -2.95 19.23
CA LYS A 118 -15.28 -2.91 19.97
C LYS A 118 -16.47 -3.43 19.15
N GLU A 119 -16.60 -3.02 17.89
CA GLU A 119 -17.71 -3.40 17.01
C GLU A 119 -17.73 -4.91 16.73
N TYR A 120 -16.56 -5.50 16.53
CA TYR A 120 -16.42 -6.92 16.18
C TYR A 120 -16.04 -7.82 17.37
N ALA A 121 -15.95 -7.26 18.58
CA ALA A 121 -15.54 -7.96 19.79
C ALA A 121 -14.27 -8.81 19.58
N THR A 122 -13.27 -8.21 18.94
CA THR A 122 -12.01 -8.86 18.54
C THR A 122 -10.82 -7.99 18.90
N GLU A 123 -9.64 -8.60 19.01
CA GLU A 123 -8.36 -7.90 19.21
C GLU A 123 -7.69 -7.66 17.85
N VAL A 124 -7.20 -6.44 17.62
CA VAL A 124 -6.34 -6.12 16.49
C VAL A 124 -4.90 -5.97 16.97
N LYS A 125 -4.06 -6.94 16.62
CA LYS A 125 -2.64 -6.91 16.98
C LYS A 125 -1.87 -5.99 16.05
N ILE A 126 -1.14 -5.04 16.62
CA ILE A 126 -0.22 -4.18 15.87
C ILE A 126 0.89 -5.04 15.27
N CYS A 127 1.25 -4.75 14.03
CA CYS A 127 2.30 -5.46 13.33
C CYS A 127 3.26 -4.52 12.59
N GLY A 128 4.46 -5.01 12.32
CA GLY A 128 5.48 -4.32 11.56
C GLY A 128 5.47 -4.67 10.07
N LEU A 129 6.65 -4.60 9.48
CA LEU A 129 6.88 -4.91 8.08
C LEU A 129 7.04 -6.41 7.87
N PHE A 130 6.25 -6.96 6.96
CA PHE A 130 6.41 -8.31 6.42
C PHE A 130 7.14 -8.25 5.08
N VAL A 131 8.04 -9.18 4.85
CA VAL A 131 8.80 -9.34 3.61
C VAL A 131 8.45 -10.68 2.99
N ASP A 132 8.27 -10.74 1.68
CA ASP A 132 7.99 -12.01 1.03
C ASP A 132 9.23 -12.93 1.04
N LYS A 133 9.05 -14.17 1.49
CA LYS A 133 10.15 -15.14 1.62
C LYS A 133 10.75 -15.56 0.27
N HIS A 134 9.93 -15.65 -0.77
CA HIS A 134 10.33 -16.10 -2.10
C HIS A 134 10.71 -14.93 -3.03
N LYS A 135 10.14 -13.76 -2.78
CA LYS A 135 10.32 -12.50 -3.51
C LYS A 135 10.78 -11.41 -2.55
N PRO A 136 12.03 -11.47 -2.04
CA PRO A 136 12.51 -10.59 -0.95
C PRO A 136 12.52 -9.10 -1.27
N PHE A 137 12.28 -8.73 -2.53
CA PHE A 137 12.07 -7.37 -2.99
C PHE A 137 10.62 -6.87 -2.77
N LEU A 138 9.70 -7.69 -2.25
CA LEU A 138 8.32 -7.32 -1.93
C LEU A 138 8.12 -7.19 -0.43
N CYS A 139 7.34 -6.20 0.00
CA CYS A 139 6.96 -6.04 1.41
C CYS A 139 5.55 -5.48 1.60
N ALA A 140 5.00 -5.70 2.79
CA ALA A 140 3.70 -5.19 3.21
C ALA A 140 3.73 -4.81 4.70
N SER A 141 2.99 -3.78 5.08
CA SER A 141 2.75 -3.40 6.47
C SER A 141 1.24 -3.20 6.60
N PRO A 142 0.47 -4.23 7.00
CA PRO A 142 -0.95 -4.08 7.30
C PRO A 142 -1.19 -3.12 8.48
N ASP A 143 -2.40 -2.57 8.57
CA ASP A 143 -2.76 -1.70 9.71
C ASP A 143 -3.00 -2.54 10.99
N GLY A 144 -3.29 -3.83 10.85
CA GLY A 144 -3.29 -4.78 11.97
C GLY A 144 -3.62 -6.22 11.58
N LEU A 145 -3.35 -7.14 12.51
CA LEU A 145 -3.66 -8.57 12.40
C LEU A 145 -4.92 -8.89 13.19
N VAL A 146 -5.86 -9.61 12.58
CA VAL A 146 -7.13 -10.02 13.21
C VAL A 146 -7.17 -11.55 13.28
N GLY A 147 -7.13 -12.09 14.50
CA GLY A 147 -7.00 -13.52 14.73
C GLY A 147 -5.81 -14.14 13.97
N ASP A 148 -5.95 -15.40 13.59
CA ASP A 148 -4.87 -16.16 12.95
C ASP A 148 -4.78 -15.92 11.43
N ASP A 149 -5.92 -15.68 10.78
CA ASP A 149 -6.04 -15.66 9.32
C ASP A 149 -6.39 -14.29 8.72
N GLY A 150 -6.72 -13.30 9.55
CA GLY A 150 -7.29 -12.02 9.12
C GLY A 150 -6.35 -10.83 9.19
N LEU A 151 -6.60 -9.84 8.36
CA LEU A 151 -6.00 -8.50 8.41
C LEU A 151 -7.09 -7.44 8.56
N ILE A 152 -6.67 -6.25 8.97
CA ILE A 152 -7.46 -5.02 8.80
C ILE A 152 -6.65 -3.99 8.01
N GLU A 153 -7.35 -3.31 7.10
CA GLU A 153 -6.86 -2.14 6.38
C GLU A 153 -7.81 -0.97 6.68
N ILE A 154 -7.34 0.01 7.43
CA ILE A 154 -8.11 1.15 7.89
C ILE A 154 -7.95 2.30 6.90
N LYS A 155 -9.07 2.92 6.51
CA LYS A 155 -9.06 4.17 5.75
C LYS A 155 -9.99 5.18 6.38
N CYS A 156 -9.43 6.33 6.71
CA CYS A 156 -10.16 7.51 7.18
C CYS A 156 -10.18 8.55 6.05
N PRO A 157 -11.08 8.45 5.04
CA PRO A 157 -11.09 9.38 3.92
C PRO A 157 -11.45 10.79 4.37
N TYR A 158 -10.54 11.75 4.17
CA TYR A 158 -10.76 13.16 4.54
C TYR A 158 -12.01 13.77 3.91
N SER A 159 -12.38 13.33 2.69
CA SER A 159 -13.60 13.78 2.02
C SER A 159 -14.89 13.34 2.71
N ALA A 160 -14.85 12.28 3.53
CA ALA A 160 -16.01 11.75 4.25
C ALA A 160 -16.04 12.12 5.75
N ARG A 161 -15.09 12.94 6.22
CA ARG A 161 -14.85 13.22 7.65
C ARG A 161 -16.06 13.78 8.44
N PHE A 162 -17.05 14.35 7.75
CA PHE A 162 -18.27 14.92 8.36
C PHE A 162 -19.55 14.22 7.93
N GLU A 163 -19.44 13.15 7.12
CA GLU A 163 -20.59 12.43 6.62
C GLU A 163 -21.28 11.68 7.76
N LEU A 164 -22.60 11.56 7.65
CA LEU A 164 -23.44 10.85 8.63
C LEU A 164 -23.62 9.38 8.27
N ASN A 165 -23.51 9.05 6.98
CA ASN A 165 -23.68 7.70 6.45
C ASN A 165 -22.64 7.50 5.33
N LEU A 166 -21.69 6.59 5.54
CA LEU A 166 -20.62 6.31 4.60
C LEU A 166 -21.13 5.59 3.35
N LEU A 167 -22.13 4.72 3.48
CA LEU A 167 -22.71 4.01 2.34
C LEU A 167 -23.39 4.98 1.37
N GLU A 168 -24.23 5.87 1.88
CA GLU A 168 -24.87 6.93 1.10
C GLU A 168 -23.83 7.85 0.47
N PHE A 169 -22.79 8.25 1.21
CA PHE A 169 -21.70 9.06 0.68
C PHE A 169 -21.01 8.37 -0.51
N LEU A 170 -20.75 7.07 -0.43
CA LEU A 170 -20.10 6.30 -1.49
C LEU A 170 -21.00 6.12 -2.72
N ILE A 171 -22.31 5.97 -2.53
CA ILE A 171 -23.30 5.85 -3.61
C ILE A 171 -23.56 7.20 -4.29
N ALA A 172 -23.80 8.25 -3.50
CA ALA A 172 -24.25 9.56 -3.99
C ALA A 172 -23.12 10.34 -4.68
N LYS A 173 -21.91 10.34 -4.11
CA LYS A 173 -20.77 11.06 -4.69
C LYS A 173 -20.02 10.17 -5.68
N LYS A 174 -20.65 9.92 -6.84
CA LYS A 174 -20.08 9.26 -8.05
C LYS A 174 -18.54 9.14 -7.99
N ASN A 175 -18.07 8.02 -7.41
CA ASN A 175 -16.71 7.51 -7.53
C ASN A 175 -15.53 8.32 -6.93
N SER A 176 -15.71 9.22 -5.96
CA SER A 176 -14.52 9.91 -5.40
C SER A 176 -13.51 8.95 -4.74
N LEU A 177 -13.99 7.83 -4.20
CA LEU A 177 -13.18 6.77 -3.61
C LEU A 177 -13.16 5.47 -4.43
N GLY A 178 -13.81 5.42 -5.60
CA GLY A 178 -13.72 4.30 -6.55
C GLY A 178 -14.49 3.01 -6.19
N PHE A 179 -15.31 3.02 -5.14
CA PHE A 179 -16.21 1.91 -4.79
C PHE A 179 -17.39 1.86 -5.78
N LYS A 180 -17.96 0.67 -5.98
CA LYS A 180 -19.10 0.45 -6.88
C LYS A 180 -20.25 -0.21 -6.14
N PHE A 181 -21.44 -0.10 -6.71
CA PHE A 181 -22.65 -0.74 -6.22
C PHE A 181 -23.27 -1.61 -7.31
N SER A 182 -23.79 -2.78 -6.95
CA SER A 182 -24.69 -3.58 -7.78
C SER A 182 -25.82 -4.15 -6.94
N ASN A 183 -26.97 -4.42 -7.56
CA ASN A 183 -28.13 -4.99 -6.87
C ASN A 183 -27.85 -6.36 -6.24
N GLU A 184 -26.93 -7.14 -6.82
CA GLU A 184 -26.58 -8.47 -6.35
C GLU A 184 -25.53 -8.48 -5.23
N LYS A 185 -24.51 -7.61 -5.34
CA LYS A 185 -23.34 -7.63 -4.43
C LYS A 185 -23.40 -6.52 -3.37
N GLY A 186 -24.39 -5.63 -3.45
CA GLY A 186 -24.37 -4.38 -2.71
C GLY A 186 -23.16 -3.54 -3.10
N ILE A 187 -22.57 -2.87 -2.10
CA ILE A 187 -21.33 -2.12 -2.29
C ILE A 187 -20.13 -3.07 -2.35
N TYR A 188 -19.22 -2.84 -3.30
CA TYR A 188 -18.02 -3.64 -3.47
C TYR A 188 -16.83 -2.81 -3.96
N LEU A 189 -15.63 -3.35 -3.72
CA LEU A 189 -14.37 -2.81 -4.19
C LEU A 189 -13.99 -3.47 -5.53
N PRO A 190 -13.87 -2.73 -6.65
CA PRO A 190 -13.47 -3.33 -7.92
C PRO A 190 -12.07 -3.93 -7.83
N SER A 191 -11.81 -5.07 -8.49
CA SER A 191 -10.48 -5.71 -8.52
C SER A 191 -9.38 -4.78 -9.06
N ASN A 192 -9.74 -3.91 -10.00
CA ASN A 192 -8.84 -2.89 -10.55
C ASN A 192 -8.58 -1.71 -9.58
N HIS A 193 -9.14 -1.70 -8.37
CA HIS A 193 -9.00 -0.60 -7.42
C HIS A 193 -7.64 -0.61 -6.72
N LYS A 194 -7.13 0.58 -6.32
CA LYS A 194 -5.83 0.70 -5.64
C LYS A 194 -5.77 -0.04 -4.31
N PHE A 195 -6.83 0.08 -3.50
CA PHE A 195 -6.92 -0.63 -2.22
C PHE A 195 -7.02 -2.14 -2.42
N TYR A 196 -7.65 -2.60 -3.51
CA TYR A 196 -7.73 -4.03 -3.79
C TYR A 196 -6.33 -4.59 -4.08
N HIS A 197 -5.54 -3.91 -4.93
CA HIS A 197 -4.16 -4.34 -5.21
C HIS A 197 -3.26 -4.31 -3.95
N GLN A 198 -3.44 -3.28 -3.11
CA GLN A 198 -2.69 -3.17 -1.86
C GLN A 198 -3.04 -4.32 -0.90
N ILE A 199 -4.34 -4.58 -0.72
CA ILE A 199 -4.85 -5.64 0.18
C ILE A 199 -4.44 -7.02 -0.32
N GLN A 200 -4.61 -7.32 -1.61
CA GLN A 200 -4.16 -8.61 -2.16
C GLN A 200 -2.65 -8.78 -2.00
N GLY A 201 -1.86 -7.72 -2.18
CA GLY A 201 -0.43 -7.74 -1.87
C GLY A 201 -0.14 -8.03 -0.39
N GLN A 202 -0.89 -7.44 0.54
CA GLN A 202 -0.76 -7.74 1.97
C GLN A 202 -1.11 -9.20 2.28
N LEU A 203 -2.22 -9.71 1.75
CA LEU A 203 -2.67 -11.09 1.96
C LEU A 203 -1.65 -12.10 1.42
N PHE A 204 -1.14 -11.86 0.20
CA PHE A 204 -0.10 -12.68 -0.39
C PHE A 204 1.18 -12.68 0.46
N ILE A 205 1.69 -11.51 0.85
CA ILE A 205 2.98 -11.42 1.56
C ILE A 205 2.88 -11.99 2.99
N THR A 206 1.74 -11.80 3.65
CA THR A 206 1.52 -12.27 5.03
C THR A 206 0.97 -13.70 5.10
N GLN A 207 0.63 -14.31 3.95
CA GLN A 207 0.01 -15.64 3.86
C GLN A 207 -1.30 -15.73 4.66
N ARG A 208 -2.10 -14.66 4.62
CA ARG A 208 -3.41 -14.57 5.29
C ARG A 208 -4.56 -14.70 4.32
N LYS A 209 -5.73 -15.08 4.84
CA LYS A 209 -6.88 -15.50 4.02
C LYS A 209 -7.80 -14.35 3.67
N TRP A 210 -7.94 -13.35 4.55
CA TRP A 210 -8.86 -12.24 4.33
C TRP A 210 -8.39 -10.95 5.00
N CYS A 211 -8.89 -9.83 4.49
CA CYS A 211 -8.67 -8.51 5.06
C CYS A 211 -10.00 -7.76 5.13
N ASP A 212 -10.31 -7.21 6.31
CA ASP A 212 -11.40 -6.27 6.46
C ASP A 212 -10.91 -4.86 6.09
N LEU A 213 -11.40 -4.34 4.96
CA LEU A 213 -11.24 -2.94 4.60
C LEU A 213 -12.24 -2.13 5.42
N TYR A 214 -11.72 -1.44 6.43
CA TYR A 214 -12.50 -0.67 7.40
C TYR A 214 -12.46 0.82 7.05
N LEU A 215 -13.56 1.33 6.52
CA LEU A 215 -13.76 2.76 6.31
C LEU A 215 -14.32 3.39 7.57
N TRP A 216 -13.70 4.46 8.03
CA TRP A 216 -14.09 5.14 9.25
C TRP A 216 -14.26 6.64 9.04
N CYS A 217 -15.35 7.20 9.59
CA CYS A 217 -15.47 8.60 9.94
C CYS A 217 -16.01 8.73 11.36
N LYS A 218 -16.00 9.95 11.92
CA LYS A 218 -16.39 10.18 13.32
C LYS A 218 -17.82 9.74 13.67
N ARG A 219 -18.69 9.61 12.67
CA ARG A 219 -20.13 9.35 12.87
C ARG A 219 -20.61 8.00 12.36
N ASP A 220 -19.81 7.32 11.54
CA ASP A 220 -20.22 6.09 10.88
C ASP A 220 -19.00 5.26 10.42
N THR A 221 -19.22 3.97 10.23
CA THR A 221 -18.21 2.99 9.84
C THR A 221 -18.76 2.09 8.75
N LEU A 222 -17.90 1.61 7.84
CA LEU A 222 -18.27 0.66 6.80
C LEU A 222 -17.15 -0.34 6.59
N THR A 223 -17.46 -1.62 6.70
CA THR A 223 -16.50 -2.71 6.53
C THR A 223 -16.80 -3.51 5.28
N LEU A 224 -15.78 -3.76 4.46
CA LEU A 224 -15.85 -4.73 3.36
C LEU A 224 -14.78 -5.81 3.56
N ARG A 225 -15.21 -7.07 3.63
CA ARG A 225 -14.28 -8.19 3.64
C ARG A 225 -13.77 -8.48 2.24
N ILE A 226 -12.45 -8.57 2.11
CA ILE A 226 -11.74 -8.93 0.89
C ILE A 226 -10.99 -10.24 1.14
N GLU A 227 -11.41 -11.30 0.46
CA GLU A 227 -10.74 -12.60 0.50
C GLU A 227 -9.50 -12.61 -0.38
N ALA A 228 -8.51 -13.43 -0.02
CA ALA A 228 -7.33 -13.69 -0.84
C ALA A 228 -7.77 -14.29 -2.18
N ASN A 229 -7.17 -13.80 -3.26
CA ASN A 229 -7.41 -14.28 -4.61
C ASN A 229 -6.11 -14.85 -5.18
N GLU A 230 -6.08 -16.17 -5.37
CA GLU A 230 -4.89 -16.88 -5.88
C GLU A 230 -4.54 -16.53 -7.34
N GLU A 231 -5.51 -16.02 -8.12
CA GLU A 231 -5.29 -15.59 -9.50
C GLU A 231 -4.74 -14.16 -9.63
N PHE A 232 -4.66 -13.40 -8.52
CA PHE A 232 -4.20 -12.01 -8.51
C PHE A 232 -2.67 -11.88 -8.54
#